data_AF-H3C0H5-F1
#
_entry.id   AF-H3C0H5-F1
#
_cell.length_a   1.000
_cell.length_b   1.000
_cell.length_c   1.000
_cell.angle_alpha   90.00
_cell.angle_beta   90.00
_cell.angle_gamma   90.00
#
_symmetry.space_group_name_H-M   'P 1'
#
loop_
_entity.id
_entity.type
_entity.pdbx_description
1 polymer ?
#
loop_
_entity_poly.entity_id
_entity_poly.type
_entity_poly.pdbx_seq_one_letter_code
_entity_poly.pdbx_strand_id
1 'polypeptide(L)'
;RKKMKKIWDQAVSFLSANESRIQTETQRIGGADFLVWRWIQPTLTCEKTSSVPSKVWQGKAFPLDRRNSPPNSLTPCLKIRNMFDPVMEVGENWDLAIHEAILEKCSDNDGIVHIAVDKNSREGCVYVKCLSAESSGKAFKALHGFWFDGK
;
A
#
# COMPACT_ATOMS: atom_id res chain seq x y z
N ARG A 1 -24.81 -3.34 24.73
CA ARG A 1 -23.78 -2.31 24.44
C ARG A 1 -22.76 -2.08 25.57
N LYS A 2 -23.13 -2.03 26.87
CA LYS A 2 -22.16 -1.79 27.98
C LYS A 2 -21.00 -2.80 28.09
N LYS A 3 -21.24 -4.08 27.78
CA LYS A 3 -20.24 -5.17 27.96
C LYS A 3 -18.95 -4.99 27.13
N MET A 4 -19.03 -4.36 25.96
CA MET A 4 -17.87 -4.13 25.08
C MET A 4 -17.33 -2.71 25.11
N LYS A 5 -17.86 -1.84 25.99
CA LYS A 5 -17.43 -0.44 26.06
C LYS A 5 -15.93 -0.32 26.34
N LYS A 6 -15.42 -1.11 27.29
CA LYS A 6 -13.99 -1.12 27.65
C LYS A 6 -13.08 -1.51 26.47
N ILE A 7 -13.51 -2.51 25.68
CA ILE A 7 -12.75 -2.97 24.51
C ILE A 7 -12.80 -1.92 23.40
N TRP A 8 -13.96 -1.31 23.19
CA TRP A 8 -14.14 -0.21 22.25
C TRP A 8 -13.24 0.98 22.58
N ASP A 9 -13.24 1.44 23.84
CA ASP A 9 -12.44 2.58 24.28
C ASP A 9 -10.92 2.29 24.12
N GLN A 10 -10.48 1.05 24.37
CA GLN A 10 -9.11 0.62 24.10
C GLN A 10 -8.78 0.64 22.61
N ALA A 11 -9.67 0.16 21.76
CA ALA A 11 -9.47 0.17 20.31
C ALA A 11 -9.41 1.60 19.75
N VAL A 12 -10.28 2.49 20.22
CA VAL A 12 -10.28 3.92 19.85
C VAL A 12 -8.96 4.57 20.23
N SER A 13 -8.49 4.34 21.46
CA SER A 13 -7.21 4.86 21.94
C SER A 13 -6.04 4.35 21.09
N PHE A 14 -6.00 3.05 20.80
CA PHE A 14 -4.97 2.45 19.93
C PHE A 14 -4.98 3.08 18.53
N LEU A 15 -6.13 3.17 17.88
CA LEU A 15 -6.23 3.76 16.56
C LEU A 15 -5.81 5.23 16.56
N SER A 16 -6.21 6.03 17.56
CA SER A 16 -5.78 7.43 17.68
C SER A 16 -4.27 7.59 17.87
N ALA A 17 -3.59 6.62 18.48
CA ALA A 17 -2.16 6.66 18.76
C ALA A 17 -1.31 6.08 17.62
N ASN A 18 -1.86 5.18 16.81
CA ASN A 18 -1.09 4.36 15.89
C ASN A 18 -1.53 4.46 14.42
N GLU A 19 -2.73 4.96 14.11
CA GLU A 19 -3.27 4.99 12.75
C GLU A 19 -3.50 6.43 12.27
N SER A 20 -2.47 6.99 11.62
CA SER A 20 -2.49 8.35 11.08
C SER A 20 -3.47 8.56 9.93
N ARG A 21 -4.02 7.49 9.37
CA ARG A 21 -4.96 7.56 8.23
C ARG A 21 -6.42 7.53 8.64
N ILE A 22 -6.74 7.51 9.93
CA ILE A 22 -8.12 7.60 10.41
C ILE A 22 -8.33 8.93 11.11
N GLN A 23 -9.17 9.77 10.53
CA GLN A 23 -9.65 10.99 11.16
C GLN A 23 -11.03 10.77 11.76
N THR A 24 -11.27 11.36 12.94
CA THR A 24 -12.61 11.40 13.53
C THR A 24 -13.30 12.70 13.09
N GLU A 25 -14.46 12.58 12.45
CA GLU A 25 -15.24 13.69 11.89
C GLU A 25 -16.69 13.61 12.38
N THR A 26 -17.33 14.76 12.63
CA THR A 26 -18.76 14.79 12.95
C THR A 26 -19.55 14.91 11.65
N GLN A 27 -20.37 13.91 11.34
CA GLN A 27 -21.18 13.86 10.12
C GLN A 27 -22.67 13.79 10.44
N ARG A 28 -23.46 14.60 9.73
CA ARG A 28 -24.92 14.62 9.85
C ARG A 28 -25.54 13.54 8.97
N ILE A 29 -26.19 12.54 9.58
CA ILE A 29 -26.86 11.43 8.90
C ILE A 29 -28.32 11.40 9.35
N GLY A 30 -29.27 11.57 8.43
CA GLY A 30 -30.71 11.56 8.76
C GLY A 30 -31.13 12.67 9.73
N GLY A 31 -30.45 13.82 9.72
CA GLY A 31 -30.79 14.98 10.55
C GLY A 31 -30.11 15.04 11.92
N ALA A 32 -29.44 13.97 12.35
CA ALA A 32 -28.67 13.89 13.59
C ALA A 32 -27.15 13.82 13.33
N ASP A 33 -26.37 14.35 14.26
CA ASP A 33 -24.91 14.37 14.17
C ASP A 33 -24.32 13.10 14.78
N PHE A 34 -23.42 12.46 14.04
CA PHE A 34 -22.71 11.27 14.45
C PHE A 34 -21.21 11.48 14.38
N LEU A 35 -20.49 10.98 15.39
CA LEU A 35 -19.05 10.86 15.32
C LEU A 35 -18.72 9.67 14.41
N VAL A 36 -18.09 9.94 13.27
CA VAL A 36 -17.71 8.92 12.30
C VAL A 36 -16.19 8.88 12.16
N TRP A 37 -15.68 7.70 11.80
CA TRP A 37 -14.30 7.55 11.38
C TRP A 37 -14.23 7.60 9.87
N ARG A 38 -13.37 8.49 9.37
CA ARG A 38 -13.08 8.63 7.96
C ARG A 38 -11.65 8.15 7.71
N TRP A 39 -11.51 7.20 6.79
CA TRP A 39 -10.22 6.92 6.19
C TRP A 39 -9.82 8.13 5.36
N ILE A 40 -8.73 8.78 5.76
CA ILE A 40 -8.11 9.85 5.01
C ILE A 40 -7.01 9.24 4.15
N GLN A 41 -7.11 9.42 2.84
CA GLN A 41 -5.92 9.34 2.00
C GLN A 41 -5.06 10.56 2.35
N PRO A 42 -3.71 10.47 2.35
CA PRO A 42 -2.88 11.65 2.45
C PRO A 42 -3.35 12.61 1.36
N THR A 43 -3.82 13.79 1.77
CA THR A 43 -4.07 14.83 0.80
C THR A 43 -2.70 15.20 0.24
N LEU A 44 -2.55 15.08 -1.08
CA LEU A 44 -1.42 15.66 -1.79
C LEU A 44 -1.52 17.18 -1.60
N THR A 45 -0.96 17.70 -0.50
CA THR A 45 -0.47 19.08 -0.49
C THR A 45 0.74 19.09 -1.40
N CYS A 46 0.46 19.08 -2.70
CA CYS A 46 1.43 19.38 -3.73
C CYS A 46 1.70 20.89 -3.64
N GLU A 47 2.75 21.26 -2.93
CA GLU A 47 3.53 22.40 -3.39
C GLU A 47 4.03 22.03 -4.78
N LYS A 48 3.47 22.69 -5.80
CA LYS A 48 3.77 22.50 -7.22
C LYS A 48 5.19 22.98 -7.53
N THR A 49 6.21 22.28 -7.05
CA THR A 49 7.62 22.57 -7.37
C THR A 49 8.38 21.39 -7.95
N SER A 50 7.77 20.20 -8.07
CA SER A 50 8.31 19.08 -8.85
C SER A 50 7.24 18.43 -9.73
N SER A 51 7.60 18.14 -10.98
CA SER A 51 6.73 17.64 -12.05
C SER A 51 6.41 16.14 -11.95
N VAL A 52 6.63 15.50 -10.81
CA VAL A 52 6.38 14.06 -10.61
C VAL A 52 5.49 13.90 -9.38
N PRO A 53 4.32 13.24 -9.48
CA PRO A 53 3.49 12.95 -8.32
C PRO A 53 4.24 12.04 -7.34
N SER A 54 4.37 12.48 -6.09
CA SER A 54 5.10 11.77 -5.04
C SER A 54 4.35 10.52 -4.57
N LYS A 55 4.46 9.42 -5.31
CA LYS A 55 3.96 8.11 -4.88
C LYS A 55 4.80 7.61 -3.70
N VAL A 56 4.17 7.17 -2.61
CA VAL A 56 4.86 6.86 -1.35
C VAL A 56 4.35 5.59 -0.68
N TRP A 57 5.25 4.88 0.01
CA TRP A 57 4.94 3.72 0.84
C TRP A 57 4.45 4.15 2.24
N GLN A 58 3.35 3.57 2.73
CA GLN A 58 2.65 4.04 3.94
C GLN A 58 2.58 2.97 5.04
N GLY A 59 3.65 2.19 5.19
CA GLY A 59 3.71 1.14 6.18
C GLY A 59 2.93 -0.12 5.79
N LYS A 60 2.68 -0.98 6.77
CA LYS A 60 2.25 -2.37 6.56
C LYS A 60 0.89 -2.63 7.20
N ALA A 61 -0.02 -3.24 6.46
CA ALA A 61 -1.37 -3.56 6.90
C ALA A 61 -1.40 -4.60 8.02
N PHE A 62 -0.49 -5.59 8.00
CA PHE A 62 -0.44 -6.68 8.96
C PHE A 62 0.96 -7.29 9.05
N PRO A 63 1.31 -7.97 10.16
CA PRO A 63 2.50 -8.81 10.22
C PRO A 63 2.45 -9.91 9.15
N LEU A 64 3.59 -10.21 8.50
CA LEU A 64 3.63 -11.35 7.58
C LEU A 64 3.63 -12.64 8.42
N ASP A 65 2.60 -13.46 8.26
CA ASP A 65 2.47 -14.74 8.96
C ASP A 65 1.97 -15.83 8.01
N ARG A 66 1.91 -17.08 8.48
CA ARG A 66 1.45 -18.22 7.66
C ARG A 66 -0.03 -18.14 7.26
N ARG A 67 -0.83 -17.24 7.84
CA ARG A 67 -2.24 -17.07 7.49
C ARG A 67 -2.41 -16.19 6.25
N ASN A 68 -1.49 -15.23 6.06
CA ASN A 68 -1.54 -14.26 4.98
C ASN A 68 -0.41 -14.38 3.95
N SER A 69 0.54 -15.30 4.13
CA SER A 69 1.65 -15.51 3.21
C SER A 69 2.01 -16.99 3.01
N PRO A 70 2.44 -17.39 1.79
CA PRO A 70 3.00 -18.71 1.55
C PRO A 70 4.25 -18.95 2.43
N PRO A 71 4.48 -20.19 2.91
CA PRO A 71 5.62 -20.49 3.78
C PRO A 71 6.98 -20.26 3.12
N ASN A 72 7.06 -20.45 1.80
CA ASN A 72 8.24 -20.28 0.98
C ASN A 72 7.82 -19.85 -0.43
N SER A 73 8.70 -19.09 -1.09
CA SER A 73 8.50 -18.75 -2.49
C SER A 73 8.84 -19.95 -3.37
N LEU A 74 7.90 -20.34 -4.21
CA LEU A 74 8.02 -21.52 -5.08
C LEU A 74 8.56 -21.18 -6.47
N THR A 75 8.58 -19.88 -6.83
CA THR A 75 9.02 -19.43 -8.16
C THR A 75 9.87 -18.17 -8.05
N PRO A 76 10.78 -17.90 -9.00
CA PRO A 76 11.56 -16.67 -9.04
C PRO A 76 10.76 -15.46 -9.58
N CYS A 77 9.44 -15.59 -9.81
CA CYS A 77 8.62 -14.55 -10.41
C CYS A 77 7.48 -14.13 -9.47
N LEU A 78 7.10 -12.85 -9.51
CA LEU A 78 6.02 -12.28 -8.71
C LEU A 78 5.04 -11.49 -9.61
N LYS A 79 3.75 -11.55 -9.26
CA LYS A 79 2.72 -10.61 -9.72
C LYS A 79 2.32 -9.73 -8.55
N ILE A 80 2.57 -8.44 -8.66
CA ILE A 80 2.16 -7.42 -7.69
C ILE A 80 0.92 -6.72 -8.26
N ARG A 81 -0.08 -6.44 -7.43
CA ARG A 81 -1.31 -5.74 -7.82
C ARG A 81 -1.45 -4.47 -7.00
N ASN A 82 -2.38 -3.60 -7.40
CA ASN A 82 -2.69 -2.33 -6.73
C ASN A 82 -1.53 -1.32 -6.68
N MET A 83 -0.53 -1.45 -7.57
CA MET A 83 0.59 -0.49 -7.59
C MET A 83 0.20 0.87 -8.21
N PHE A 84 -0.85 0.92 -9.03
CA PHE A 84 -1.27 2.13 -9.73
C PHE A 84 -2.75 2.05 -10.14
N ASP A 85 -3.27 3.13 -10.73
CA ASP A 85 -4.57 3.16 -11.39
C ASP A 85 -4.43 3.63 -12.84
N PRO A 86 -4.58 2.76 -13.86
CA PRO A 86 -4.32 3.15 -15.25
C PRO A 86 -5.20 4.31 -15.74
N VAL A 87 -6.32 4.60 -15.08
CA VAL A 87 -7.21 5.72 -15.43
C VAL A 87 -6.70 7.05 -14.87
N MET A 88 -5.94 7.02 -13.77
CA MET A 88 -5.43 8.22 -13.08
C MET A 88 -4.01 8.59 -13.51
N GLU A 89 -3.26 7.66 -14.09
CA GLU A 89 -1.89 7.93 -14.54
C GLU A 89 -1.86 8.76 -15.83
N VAL A 90 -0.97 9.75 -15.89
CA VAL A 90 -0.84 10.68 -17.02
C VAL A 90 0.63 10.76 -17.47
N GLY A 91 0.84 10.86 -18.78
CA GLY A 91 2.18 10.93 -19.39
C GLY A 91 2.69 9.58 -19.90
N GLU A 92 3.81 9.58 -20.60
CA GLU A 92 4.36 8.36 -21.24
C GLU A 92 5.21 7.50 -20.30
N ASN A 93 5.73 8.10 -19.22
CA ASN A 93 6.79 7.54 -18.37
C ASN A 93 6.41 7.37 -16.89
N TRP A 94 5.13 7.47 -16.54
CA TRP A 94 4.68 7.31 -15.14
C TRP A 94 5.03 5.93 -14.56
N ASP A 95 5.18 4.92 -15.41
CA ASP A 95 5.56 3.56 -15.05
C ASP A 95 6.99 3.47 -14.51
N LEU A 96 7.88 4.40 -14.89
CA LEU A 96 9.22 4.50 -14.31
C LEU A 96 9.15 4.80 -12.81
N ALA A 97 8.22 5.64 -12.37
CA ALA A 97 8.05 5.92 -10.94
C ALA A 97 7.58 4.68 -10.17
N ILE A 98 6.74 3.83 -10.77
CA ILE A 98 6.34 2.54 -10.19
C ILE A 98 7.53 1.57 -10.12
N HIS A 99 8.33 1.54 -11.18
CA HIS A 99 9.53 0.72 -11.26
C HIS A 99 10.54 1.12 -10.17
N GLU A 100 10.85 2.40 -10.06
CA GLU A 100 11.74 2.97 -9.03
C GLU A 100 11.21 2.72 -7.62
N ALA A 101 9.91 2.89 -7.39
CA ALA A 101 9.31 2.63 -6.08
C ALA A 101 9.47 1.16 -5.61
N ILE A 102 9.42 0.20 -6.53
CA ILE A 102 9.67 -1.22 -6.22
C ILE A 102 11.15 -1.44 -5.90
N LEU A 103 12.06 -0.86 -6.69
CA LEU A 103 13.50 -0.97 -6.45
C LEU A 103 13.92 -0.34 -5.12
N GLU A 104 13.39 0.84 -4.80
CA GLU A 104 13.62 1.50 -3.51
C GLU A 104 13.17 0.61 -2.36
N LYS A 105 11.96 0.05 -2.48
CA LYS A 105 11.37 -0.80 -1.43
C LYS A 105 12.10 -2.11 -1.23
N CYS A 106 12.73 -2.64 -2.28
CA CYS A 106 13.52 -3.87 -2.29
C CYS A 106 15.02 -3.60 -2.40
N SER A 107 15.48 -2.46 -1.89
CA SER A 107 16.90 -2.04 -1.95
C SER A 107 17.86 -3.00 -1.22
N ASP A 108 17.35 -3.84 -0.31
CA ASP A 108 18.08 -4.91 0.37
C ASP A 108 18.15 -6.21 -0.43
N ASN A 109 17.62 -6.23 -1.66
CA ASN A 109 17.51 -7.41 -2.50
C ASN A 109 18.12 -7.20 -3.89
N ASP A 110 19.39 -7.58 -4.03
CA ASP A 110 20.14 -7.52 -5.29
C ASP A 110 19.71 -8.58 -6.34
N GLY A 111 18.66 -9.34 -6.06
CA GLY A 111 18.22 -10.45 -6.91
C GLY A 111 17.20 -10.11 -7.97
N ILE A 112 16.69 -8.87 -8.04
CA ILE A 112 15.70 -8.46 -9.04
C ILE A 112 16.41 -8.20 -10.38
N VAL A 113 15.95 -8.85 -11.46
CA VAL A 113 16.58 -8.74 -12.79
C VAL A 113 15.70 -8.10 -13.85
N HIS A 114 14.39 -8.10 -13.63
CA HIS A 114 13.45 -7.51 -14.58
C HIS A 114 12.15 -7.13 -13.87
N ILE A 115 11.63 -5.95 -14.20
CA ILE A 115 10.33 -5.43 -13.75
C ILE A 115 9.59 -4.95 -14.99
N ALA A 116 8.36 -5.42 -15.18
CA ALA A 116 7.46 -4.94 -16.24
C ALA A 116 6.14 -4.47 -15.65
N VAL A 117 5.79 -3.22 -15.92
CA VAL A 117 4.51 -2.61 -15.54
C VAL A 117 3.51 -2.86 -16.66
N ASP A 118 2.40 -3.53 -16.37
CA ASP A 118 1.33 -3.72 -17.34
C ASP A 118 0.41 -2.50 -17.35
N LYS A 119 0.73 -1.51 -18.19
CA LYS A 119 0.00 -0.24 -18.30
C LYS A 119 -1.49 -0.40 -18.60
N ASN A 120 -1.92 -1.55 -19.14
CA ASN A 120 -3.31 -1.84 -19.48
C ASN A 120 -4.05 -2.59 -18.37
N SER A 121 -3.35 -3.02 -17.31
CA SER A 121 -3.95 -3.75 -16.20
C SER A 121 -4.85 -2.85 -15.36
N ARG A 122 -6.15 -3.16 -15.35
CA ARG A 122 -7.14 -2.53 -14.46
C ARG A 122 -6.89 -2.82 -12.98
N GLU A 123 -6.14 -3.86 -12.65
CA GLU A 123 -5.75 -4.18 -11.28
C GLU A 123 -4.45 -3.48 -10.84
N GLY A 124 -3.82 -2.67 -11.71
CA GLY A 124 -2.52 -2.05 -11.41
C GLY A 124 -1.41 -3.09 -11.25
N CYS A 125 -1.25 -3.97 -12.25
CA CYS A 125 -0.33 -5.12 -12.18
C CYS A 125 1.11 -4.77 -12.55
N VAL A 126 2.05 -5.28 -11.77
CA VAL A 126 3.49 -5.27 -12.08
C VAL A 126 4.04 -6.68 -11.96
N TYR A 127 4.87 -7.07 -12.91
CA TYR A 127 5.50 -8.38 -12.97
C TYR A 127 6.99 -8.25 -12.69
N VAL A 128 7.47 -8.99 -11.70
CA VAL A 128 8.88 -8.96 -11.28
C VAL A 128 9.50 -10.33 -11.48
N LYS A 129 10.68 -10.38 -12.06
CA LYS A 129 11.52 -11.58 -12.17
C LYS A 129 12.79 -11.38 -11.35
N CYS A 130 13.13 -12.39 -10.57
CA CYS A 130 14.35 -12.46 -9.78
C CYS A 130 15.29 -13.56 -10.28
N LEU A 131 16.54 -13.56 -9.81
CA LEU A 131 17.54 -14.61 -10.08
C LEU A 131 17.16 -15.96 -9.50
N SER A 132 16.51 -15.97 -8.33
CA SER A 132 16.16 -17.17 -7.59
C SER A 132 14.81 -17.04 -6.88
N ALA A 133 14.25 -18.19 -6.46
CA ALA A 133 13.06 -18.22 -5.63
C ALA A 133 13.29 -17.63 -4.22
N GLU A 134 14.53 -17.61 -3.74
CA GLU A 134 14.85 -16.96 -2.45
C GLU A 134 14.78 -15.44 -2.59
N SER A 135 15.36 -14.90 -3.66
CA SER A 135 15.31 -13.47 -3.97
C SER A 135 13.87 -12.99 -4.21
N SER A 136 13.02 -13.78 -4.88
CA SER A 136 11.60 -13.45 -4.99
C SER A 136 10.90 -13.49 -3.62
N GLY A 137 11.28 -14.39 -2.72
CA GLY A 137 10.78 -14.42 -1.35
C GLY A 137 11.17 -13.20 -0.51
N LYS A 138 12.36 -12.64 -0.70
CA LYS A 138 12.78 -11.37 -0.07
C LYS A 138 11.91 -10.21 -0.58
N ALA A 139 11.77 -10.08 -1.90
CA ALA A 139 10.89 -9.07 -2.50
C ALA A 139 9.43 -9.19 -2.05
N PHE A 140 8.89 -10.42 -2.00
CA PHE A 140 7.54 -10.68 -1.51
C PHE A 140 7.35 -10.16 -0.08
N LYS A 141 8.31 -10.40 0.83
CA LYS A 141 8.21 -9.94 2.23
C LYS A 141 8.26 -8.41 2.36
N ALA A 142 8.96 -7.74 1.46
CA ALA A 142 9.07 -6.28 1.42
C ALA A 142 7.85 -5.59 0.82
N LEU A 143 7.12 -6.26 -0.08
CA LEU A 143 6.02 -5.68 -0.85
C LEU A 143 4.63 -6.13 -0.35
N HIS A 144 4.49 -7.40 0.04
CA HIS A 144 3.18 -7.96 0.40
C HIS A 144 2.61 -7.32 1.66
N GLY A 145 1.37 -6.87 1.56
CA GLY A 145 0.66 -6.21 2.65
C GLY A 145 1.20 -4.81 2.99
N PHE A 146 2.06 -4.21 2.17
CA PHE A 146 2.40 -2.80 2.27
C PHE A 146 1.42 -1.94 1.51
N TRP A 147 1.17 -0.74 2.06
CA TRP A 147 0.36 0.29 1.42
C TRP A 147 1.24 1.15 0.51
N PHE A 148 0.76 1.42 -0.71
CA PHE A 148 1.42 2.29 -1.67
C PHE A 148 0.39 3.19 -2.33
N ASP A 149 0.62 4.50 -2.27
CA ASP A 149 -0.27 5.50 -2.91
C ASP A 149 -1.75 5.34 -2.49
N GLY A 150 -1.98 5.02 -1.21
CA GLY A 150 -3.31 4.80 -0.63
C GLY A 150 -3.98 3.47 -0.96
N LYS A 151 -3.28 2.51 -1.59
CA LYS A 151 -3.79 1.19 -1.98
C LYS A 151 -3.03 0.02 -1.36
#